data_AF-W2S1A1-F1
#
_entry.id   AF-W2S1A1-F1
#
_cell.length_a   1.000
_cell.length_b   1.000
_cell.length_c   1.000
_cell.angle_alpha   90.00
_cell.angle_beta   90.00
_cell.angle_gamma   90.00
#
_symmetry.space_group_name_H-M   'P 1'
#
loop_
_entity.id
_entity.type
_entity.pdbx_description
1 polymer ?
#
loop_
_entity_poly.entity_id
_entity_poly.type
_entity_poly.pdbx_seq_one_letter_code
_entity_poly.pdbx_strand_id
1 'polypeptide(L)'
;MFSVLLPGRPPLPPPAPMGPQSNQFAFSFPSTPHFSHIVVFLLPGNAFPPDTAAGVHVQLPGQQGFRFLGALANEKQSAIFKVSLPSSGGGGGQQETLAETQVGISVESVESIRGQLEALEAEKARQGGGAGSGGGGGDGSGARPSTKVLAQRIIKNAFNFLASFSGTLGPGGQEVVPLKSFEEWWRKFERRVEVDPGFLERDDQG
;
A
#
# COMPACT_ATOMS: atom_id res chain seq x y z
N MET A 1 -19.94 -10.66 -13.29
CA MET A 1 -20.03 -10.44 -11.83
C MET A 1 -18.98 -9.44 -11.35
N PHE A 2 -17.68 -9.65 -11.58
CA PHE A 2 -16.62 -8.78 -11.10
C PHE A 2 -15.94 -7.96 -12.21
N SER A 3 -15.27 -6.88 -11.82
CA SER A 3 -14.33 -6.13 -12.66
C SER A 3 -13.06 -5.83 -11.87
N VAL A 4 -11.93 -5.81 -12.58
CA VAL A 4 -10.61 -5.47 -12.04
C VAL A 4 -10.08 -4.26 -12.81
N LEU A 5 -9.65 -3.25 -12.06
CA LEU A 5 -9.08 -2.02 -12.58
C LEU A 5 -7.68 -1.81 -12.02
N LEU A 6 -6.78 -1.41 -12.90
CA LEU A 6 -5.42 -1.01 -12.57
C LEU A 6 -5.32 0.50 -12.78
N PRO A 7 -5.04 1.30 -11.74
CA PRO A 7 -4.92 2.74 -11.89
C PRO A 7 -3.91 3.11 -12.97
N GLY A 8 -4.30 4.01 -13.89
CA GLY A 8 -3.46 4.43 -15.01
C GLY A 8 -3.47 3.47 -16.22
N ARG A 9 -4.30 2.43 -16.22
CA ARG A 9 -4.50 1.55 -17.39
C ARG A 9 -5.97 1.50 -17.83
N PRO A 10 -6.24 1.16 -19.11
CA PRO A 10 -7.59 0.86 -19.56
C PRO A 10 -8.22 -0.28 -18.72
N PRO A 11 -9.56 -0.31 -18.60
CA PRO A 11 -10.26 -1.42 -17.95
C PRO A 11 -9.88 -2.75 -18.57
N LEU A 12 -9.65 -3.75 -17.71
CA LEU A 12 -9.33 -5.09 -18.19
C LEU A 12 -10.55 -5.74 -18.85
N PRO A 13 -10.34 -6.61 -19.86
CA PRO A 13 -11.42 -7.40 -20.44
C PRO A 13 -12.13 -8.23 -19.36
N PRO A 14 -13.40 -8.59 -19.58
CA PRO A 14 -14.15 -9.43 -18.65
C PRO A 14 -13.41 -10.76 -18.40
N PRO A 15 -13.54 -11.34 -17.21
CA PRO A 15 -12.77 -12.52 -16.82
C PRO A 15 -13.10 -13.69 -17.74
N ALA A 16 -12.10 -14.53 -18.02
CA ALA A 16 -12.36 -15.80 -18.65
C ALA A 16 -13.13 -16.68 -17.64
N PRO A 17 -14.35 -17.16 -17.96
CA PRO A 17 -15.06 -18.05 -17.07
C PRO A 17 -14.28 -19.37 -16.96
N MET A 18 -13.92 -19.79 -15.75
CA MET A 18 -13.23 -21.06 -15.49
C MET A 18 -14.17 -22.28 -15.57
N GLY A 19 -15.22 -22.20 -16.39
CA GLY A 19 -16.24 -23.23 -16.57
C GLY A 19 -17.66 -22.74 -16.24
N PRO A 20 -18.70 -23.47 -16.68
CA PRO A 20 -20.10 -23.01 -16.70
C PRO A 20 -20.78 -22.86 -15.32
N GLN A 21 -20.16 -23.33 -14.24
CA GLN A 21 -20.64 -23.20 -12.85
C GLN A 21 -19.54 -22.73 -11.87
N SER A 22 -18.53 -22.03 -12.39
CA SER A 22 -17.39 -21.66 -11.57
C SER A 22 -17.74 -20.48 -10.66
N ASN A 23 -17.72 -20.72 -9.33
CA ASN A 23 -17.61 -19.67 -8.30
C ASN A 23 -16.21 -19.01 -8.31
N GLN A 24 -15.44 -19.21 -9.37
CA GLN A 24 -14.05 -18.80 -9.50
C GLN A 24 -13.88 -18.00 -10.78
N PHE A 25 -13.26 -16.83 -10.66
CA PHE A 25 -13.02 -15.90 -11.75
C PHE A 25 -11.55 -15.56 -11.79
N ALA A 26 -10.96 -15.53 -12.98
CA ALA A 26 -9.56 -15.19 -13.15
C ALA A 26 -9.40 -14.04 -14.15
N PHE A 27 -8.56 -13.07 -13.78
CA PHE A 27 -8.14 -11.95 -14.63
C PHE A 27 -6.63 -12.06 -14.82
N SER A 28 -6.19 -12.24 -16.05
CA SER A 28 -4.78 -12.26 -16.40
C SER A 28 -4.42 -10.99 -17.16
N PHE A 29 -3.30 -10.37 -16.80
CA PHE A 29 -2.83 -9.16 -17.44
C PHE A 29 -1.31 -8.99 -17.35
N PRO A 30 -0.69 -8.28 -18.32
CA PRO A 30 0.74 -8.02 -18.30
C PRO A 30 1.15 -7.20 -17.07
N SER A 31 2.28 -7.52 -16.47
CA SER A 31 2.81 -6.80 -15.31
C SER A 31 3.45 -5.45 -15.69
N THR A 32 3.60 -5.20 -16.99
CA THR A 32 4.06 -3.95 -17.58
C THR A 32 2.90 -3.20 -18.25
N PRO A 33 2.79 -1.86 -18.14
CA PRO A 33 3.63 -0.95 -17.34
C PRO A 33 3.43 -1.12 -15.83
N HIS A 34 4.46 -0.88 -15.02
CA HIS A 34 4.43 -1.13 -13.57
C HIS A 34 3.18 -0.56 -12.87
N PHE A 35 2.59 -1.32 -11.96
CA PHE A 35 1.42 -0.91 -11.14
C PHE A 35 1.63 -1.31 -9.67
N SER A 36 0.98 -0.59 -8.76
CA SER A 36 1.09 -0.87 -7.31
C SER A 36 -0.25 -1.11 -6.64
N HIS A 37 -1.34 -0.95 -7.37
CA HIS A 37 -2.69 -1.05 -6.84
C HIS A 37 -3.56 -1.87 -7.78
N ILE A 38 -4.35 -2.78 -7.22
CA ILE A 38 -5.38 -3.55 -7.90
C ILE A 38 -6.70 -3.17 -7.27
N VAL A 39 -7.62 -2.66 -8.08
CA VAL A 39 -8.98 -2.34 -7.64
C VAL A 39 -9.90 -3.46 -8.11
N VAL A 40 -10.64 -4.06 -7.19
CA VAL A 40 -11.63 -5.09 -7.51
C VAL A 40 -12.99 -4.60 -7.05
N PHE A 41 -14.00 -4.77 -7.88
CA PHE A 41 -15.37 -4.38 -7.54
C PHE A 41 -16.40 -5.29 -8.21
N LEU A 42 -17.56 -5.38 -7.57
CA LEU A 42 -18.74 -6.03 -8.09
C LEU A 42 -19.42 -5.12 -9.12
N LEU A 43 -19.79 -5.66 -10.28
CA LEU A 43 -20.54 -4.91 -11.30
C LEU A 43 -21.97 -4.64 -10.81
N PRO A 44 -22.56 -3.48 -11.13
CA PRO A 44 -23.94 -3.14 -10.74
C PRO A 44 -24.95 -4.22 -11.13
N GLY A 45 -25.94 -4.45 -10.27
CA GLY A 45 -26.99 -5.44 -10.49
C GLY A 45 -26.61 -6.89 -10.13
N ASN A 46 -25.38 -7.14 -9.68
CA ASN A 46 -24.99 -8.42 -9.09
C ASN A 46 -25.00 -8.31 -7.55
N ALA A 47 -25.26 -9.43 -6.87
CA ALA A 47 -25.15 -9.55 -5.42
C ALA A 47 -24.54 -10.91 -5.09
N PHE A 48 -23.91 -11.00 -3.92
CA PHE A 48 -23.48 -12.29 -3.39
C PHE A 48 -24.68 -13.06 -2.85
N PRO A 49 -24.73 -14.40 -3.05
CA PRO A 49 -25.66 -15.26 -2.32
C PRO A 49 -25.59 -15.04 -0.79
N PRO A 50 -26.66 -15.37 -0.05
CA PRO A 50 -26.64 -15.32 1.41
C PRO A 50 -25.44 -16.08 2.00
N ASP A 51 -24.84 -15.53 3.04
CA ASP A 51 -23.70 -16.12 3.76
C ASP A 51 -22.45 -16.41 2.91
N THR A 52 -22.31 -15.73 1.76
CA THR A 52 -21.13 -15.82 0.90
C THR A 52 -20.40 -14.49 0.74
N ALA A 53 -19.10 -14.58 0.49
CA ALA A 53 -18.22 -13.47 0.17
C ALA A 53 -17.20 -13.90 -0.90
N ALA A 54 -16.61 -12.93 -1.61
CA ALA A 54 -15.55 -13.19 -2.56
C ALA A 54 -14.17 -12.99 -1.93
N GLY A 55 -13.35 -14.03 -1.91
CA GLY A 55 -11.92 -13.96 -1.63
C GLY A 55 -11.13 -13.53 -2.86
N VAL A 56 -10.26 -12.53 -2.71
CA VAL A 56 -9.39 -12.02 -3.77
C VAL A 56 -7.98 -12.52 -3.53
N HIS A 57 -7.42 -13.16 -4.54
CA HIS A 57 -6.07 -13.71 -4.55
C HIS A 57 -5.28 -13.13 -5.71
N VAL A 58 -3.97 -12.99 -5.55
CA VAL A 58 -3.06 -12.57 -6.63
C VAL A 58 -1.89 -13.52 -6.76
N GLN A 59 -1.52 -13.81 -8.00
CA GLN A 59 -0.27 -14.44 -8.36
C GLN A 59 0.57 -13.41 -9.12
N LEU A 60 1.68 -13.01 -8.49
CA LEU A 60 2.64 -12.07 -9.08
C LEU A 60 3.68 -12.84 -9.90
N PRO A 61 4.29 -12.21 -10.92
CA PRO A 61 5.31 -12.85 -11.73
C PRO A 61 6.51 -13.26 -10.86
N GLY A 62 7.01 -14.47 -11.09
CA GLY A 62 8.13 -15.02 -10.34
C GLY A 62 7.80 -15.53 -8.93
N GLN A 63 6.55 -15.40 -8.46
CA GLN A 63 6.09 -16.05 -7.23
C GLN A 63 5.35 -17.36 -7.53
N GLN A 64 5.59 -18.36 -6.68
CA GLN A 64 4.86 -19.62 -6.75
C GLN A 64 3.58 -19.53 -5.92
N GLY A 65 2.44 -19.73 -6.58
CA GLY A 65 1.13 -19.80 -5.94
C GLY A 65 0.39 -18.46 -5.80
N PHE A 66 -0.85 -18.58 -5.36
CA PHE A 66 -1.74 -17.45 -5.12
C PHE A 66 -1.62 -16.96 -3.67
N ARG A 67 -1.49 -15.65 -3.51
CA ARG A 67 -1.52 -14.97 -2.21
C ARG A 67 -2.89 -14.33 -2.00
N PHE A 68 -3.49 -14.55 -0.83
CA PHE A 68 -4.71 -13.86 -0.43
C PHE A 68 -4.46 -12.37 -0.17
N LEU A 69 -5.26 -11.50 -0.81
CA LEU A 69 -5.19 -10.04 -0.67
C LEU A 69 -6.26 -9.49 0.26
N GLY A 70 -7.43 -10.13 0.30
CA GLY A 70 -8.57 -9.73 1.11
C GLY A 70 -9.88 -10.17 0.46
N ALA A 71 -11.01 -9.57 0.86
CA ALA A 71 -12.33 -10.02 0.42
C ALA A 71 -13.28 -8.87 0.06
N LEU A 72 -14.33 -9.25 -0.68
CA LEU A 72 -15.50 -8.42 -1.00
C LEU A 72 -16.77 -9.11 -0.48
N ALA A 73 -17.73 -8.33 -0.03
CA ALA A 73 -19.01 -8.81 0.49
C ALA A 73 -20.14 -7.86 0.09
N ASN A 74 -21.40 -8.18 0.41
CA ASN A 74 -22.54 -7.34 0.01
C ASN A 74 -22.49 -5.95 0.65
N GLU A 75 -21.96 -5.84 1.87
CA GLU A 75 -21.72 -4.58 2.59
C GLU A 75 -20.51 -3.81 2.06
N LYS A 76 -19.56 -4.50 1.41
CA LYS A 76 -18.34 -3.90 0.85
C LYS A 76 -18.05 -4.50 -0.52
N GLN A 77 -18.71 -3.92 -1.51
CA GLN A 77 -18.71 -4.40 -2.90
C GLN A 77 -17.45 -4.00 -3.71
N SER A 78 -16.53 -3.24 -3.11
CA SER A 78 -15.28 -2.82 -3.74
C SER A 78 -14.12 -2.79 -2.75
N ALA A 79 -12.91 -3.06 -3.24
CA ALA A 79 -11.69 -3.01 -2.47
C ALA A 79 -10.48 -2.63 -3.34
N ILE A 80 -9.52 -1.94 -2.72
CA ILE A 80 -8.24 -1.57 -3.33
C ILE A 80 -7.14 -2.32 -2.59
N PHE A 81 -6.31 -3.04 -3.34
CA PHE A 81 -5.22 -3.84 -2.80
C PHE A 81 -3.89 -3.29 -3.28
N LYS A 82 -2.99 -2.99 -2.33
CA LYS A 82 -1.61 -2.64 -2.64
C LYS A 82 -0.82 -3.91 -2.93
N VAL A 83 -0.12 -3.93 -4.06
CA VAL A 83 0.79 -5.00 -4.45
C VAL A 83 2.18 -4.43 -4.71
N SER A 84 3.21 -5.21 -4.38
CA SER A 84 4.60 -4.89 -4.66
C SER A 84 5.08 -5.90 -5.67
N LEU A 85 5.18 -5.48 -6.93
CA LEU A 85 5.78 -6.30 -7.97
C LEU A 85 7.27 -6.48 -7.62
N PRO A 86 7.83 -7.70 -7.74
CA PRO A 86 9.27 -7.85 -7.66
C PRO A 86 9.88 -6.98 -8.74
N SER A 87 10.83 -6.12 -8.37
CA SER A 87 11.58 -5.34 -9.34
C SER A 87 12.20 -6.32 -10.32
N SER A 88 11.88 -6.17 -11.61
CA SER A 88 12.59 -6.85 -12.69
C SER A 88 14.03 -6.33 -12.68
N GLY A 89 14.84 -6.87 -11.77
CA GLY A 89 16.23 -6.52 -11.60
C GLY A 89 16.99 -6.90 -12.85
N GLY A 90 17.71 -5.93 -13.42
CA GLY A 90 18.62 -6.16 -14.54
C GLY A 90 19.64 -7.24 -14.19
N GLY A 91 19.41 -8.44 -14.70
CA GLY A 91 20.29 -9.58 -14.64
C GLY A 91 20.18 -10.32 -15.98
N GLY A 92 21.30 -10.46 -16.67
CA GLY A 92 21.36 -10.72 -18.11
C GLY A 92 20.62 -11.97 -18.60
N GLY A 93 20.07 -11.82 -19.80
CA GLY A 93 19.91 -12.87 -20.80
C GLY A 93 19.10 -14.10 -20.36
N GLN A 94 17.77 -14.00 -20.44
CA GLN A 94 16.89 -15.08 -20.90
C GLN A 94 15.46 -14.57 -20.95
N GLN A 95 14.95 -14.43 -22.18
CA GLN A 95 13.54 -14.35 -22.58
C GLN A 95 12.69 -13.31 -21.83
N GLU A 96 12.35 -12.22 -22.52
CA GLU A 96 11.23 -11.33 -22.20
C GLU A 96 9.91 -12.11 -22.27
N THR A 97 9.72 -13.08 -21.38
CA THR A 97 8.40 -13.61 -21.10
C THR A 97 7.66 -12.44 -20.48
N LEU A 98 6.63 -11.93 -21.18
CA LEU A 98 5.73 -10.92 -20.66
C LEU A 98 5.29 -11.37 -19.26
N ALA A 99 5.89 -10.76 -18.23
CA ALA A 99 5.66 -11.16 -16.85
C ALA A 99 4.16 -10.99 -16.57
N GLU A 100 3.41 -12.07 -16.48
CA GLU A 100 1.94 -12.01 -16.34
C GLU A 100 1.57 -12.02 -14.86
N THR A 101 0.64 -11.14 -14.47
CA THR A 101 0.00 -11.17 -13.16
C THR A 101 -1.39 -11.75 -13.34
N GLN A 102 -1.79 -12.62 -12.41
CA GLN A 102 -3.13 -13.19 -12.37
C GLN A 102 -3.85 -12.81 -11.07
N VAL A 103 -5.09 -12.33 -11.18
CA VAL A 103 -5.98 -12.09 -10.05
C VAL A 103 -7.08 -13.14 -10.07
N GLY A 104 -7.16 -13.94 -9.02
CA GLY A 104 -8.21 -14.92 -8.79
C GLY A 104 -9.26 -14.38 -7.81
N ILE A 105 -10.53 -14.63 -8.09
CA ILE A 105 -11.66 -14.30 -7.22
C ILE A 105 -12.46 -15.56 -6.98
N SER A 106 -12.58 -16.00 -5.73
CA SER A 106 -13.36 -17.19 -5.32
C SER A 106 -14.55 -16.77 -4.46
N VAL A 107 -15.77 -17.20 -4.81
CA VAL A 107 -16.97 -17.00 -3.98
C VAL A 107 -17.10 -18.19 -3.03
N GLU A 108 -16.94 -17.93 -1.74
CA GLU A 108 -16.89 -18.91 -0.66
C GLU A 108 -17.81 -18.48 0.50
N SER A 109 -17.96 -19.32 1.52
CA SER A 109 -18.71 -18.95 2.72
C SER A 109 -18.00 -17.82 3.48
N VAL A 110 -18.78 -16.93 4.10
CA VAL A 110 -18.24 -15.82 4.92
C VAL A 110 -17.34 -16.35 6.04
N GLU A 111 -17.63 -17.54 6.58
CA GLU A 111 -16.81 -18.16 7.62
C GLU A 111 -15.41 -18.53 7.13
N SER A 112 -15.28 -19.13 5.93
CA SER A 112 -13.98 -19.45 5.32
C SER A 112 -13.17 -18.18 5.07
N ILE A 113 -13.82 -17.18 4.47
CA ILE A 113 -13.20 -15.88 4.17
C ILE A 113 -12.75 -15.16 5.45
N ARG A 114 -13.53 -15.25 6.54
CA ARG A 114 -13.16 -14.66 7.83
C ARG A 114 -11.89 -15.29 8.39
N GLY A 115 -11.77 -16.62 8.33
CA GLY A 115 -10.54 -17.32 8.74
C GLY A 115 -9.32 -16.90 7.92
N GLN A 116 -9.48 -16.69 6.60
CA GLN A 116 -8.41 -16.18 5.74
C GLN A 116 -8.04 -14.72 6.05
N LEU A 117 -9.02 -13.86 6.38
CA LEU A 117 -8.77 -12.48 6.79
C LEU A 117 -7.97 -12.43 8.10
N GLU A 118 -8.37 -13.23 9.09
CA GLU A 118 -7.68 -13.33 10.38
C GLU A 118 -6.24 -13.82 10.20
N ALA A 119 -6.02 -14.82 9.34
CA ALA A 119 -4.68 -15.30 8.99
C ALA A 119 -3.85 -14.21 8.29
N LEU A 120 -4.44 -13.46 7.36
CA LEU A 120 -3.77 -12.33 6.68
C LEU A 120 -3.41 -11.21 7.65
N GLU A 121 -4.27 -10.92 8.62
CA GLU A 121 -4.01 -9.94 9.66
C GLU A 121 -2.90 -10.40 10.60
N ALA A 122 -2.87 -11.69 10.98
CA ALA A 122 -1.79 -12.29 11.76
C ALA A 122 -0.45 -12.29 10.99
N GLU A 123 -0.47 -12.57 9.68
CA GLU A 123 0.70 -12.48 8.79
C GLU A 123 1.21 -11.04 8.72
N LYS A 124 0.30 -10.06 8.56
CA LYS A 124 0.65 -8.63 8.58
C LYS A 124 1.17 -8.18 9.94
N ALA A 125 0.65 -8.70 11.04
CA ALA A 125 1.15 -8.42 12.39
C ALA A 125 2.56 -9.02 12.60
N ARG A 126 2.84 -10.20 12.03
CA ARG A 126 4.16 -10.85 12.09
C ARG A 126 5.19 -10.18 11.19
N GLN A 127 4.83 -9.79 9.98
CA GLN A 127 5.70 -9.00 9.08
C GLN A 127 5.81 -7.53 9.51
N GLY A 128 4.82 -7.04 10.27
CA GLY A 128 4.70 -5.66 10.76
C GLY A 128 5.00 -5.49 12.25
N GLY A 129 6.03 -6.19 12.75
CA GLY A 129 6.59 -6.01 14.10
C GLY A 129 7.26 -4.65 14.37
N GLY A 130 6.70 -3.58 13.81
CA GLY A 130 7.12 -2.19 13.95
C GLY A 130 5.97 -1.24 13.64
N ALA A 131 5.21 -0.91 14.69
CA ALA A 131 4.26 0.20 14.83
C ALA A 131 2.82 0.03 14.30
N GLY A 132 1.93 -0.26 15.25
CA GLY A 132 0.74 0.58 15.46
C GLY A 132 -0.60 -0.06 15.15
N SER A 133 -1.21 -0.64 16.19
CA SER A 133 -2.65 -0.93 16.27
C SER A 133 -3.50 0.33 16.08
N GLY A 134 -4.57 0.19 15.29
CA GLY A 134 -5.64 1.17 15.20
C GLY A 134 -6.59 0.76 14.08
N GLY A 135 -7.58 -0.06 14.42
CA GLY A 135 -8.57 -0.56 13.48
C GLY A 135 -9.55 0.50 12.98
N GLY A 136 -10.28 0.12 11.93
CA GLY A 136 -11.58 0.68 11.61
C GLY A 136 -11.60 1.76 10.54
N GLY A 137 -12.30 1.45 9.44
CA GLY A 137 -12.96 2.46 8.61
C GLY A 137 -12.11 3.01 7.47
N GLY A 138 -12.67 2.95 6.26
CA GLY A 138 -11.97 3.32 5.05
C GLY A 138 -11.67 4.81 4.93
N ASP A 139 -10.58 5.11 4.25
CA ASP A 139 -10.58 6.11 3.18
C ASP A 139 -9.34 5.88 2.31
N GLY A 140 -9.52 6.01 1.01
CA GLY A 140 -8.44 5.91 0.04
C GLY A 140 -7.61 7.17 0.04
N SER A 141 -6.43 7.13 0.65
CA SER A 141 -5.30 7.98 0.25
C SER A 141 -4.01 7.24 0.61
N GLY A 142 -2.97 7.40 -0.21
CA GLY A 142 -1.71 6.66 -0.13
C GLY A 142 -1.24 6.51 1.32
N ALA A 143 -0.71 5.33 1.66
CA ALA A 143 -0.29 4.98 3.01
C ALA A 143 0.50 6.13 3.66
N ARG A 144 -0.21 6.98 4.41
CA ARG A 144 0.39 8.10 5.11
C ARG A 144 1.39 7.46 6.05
N PRO A 145 2.67 7.87 6.05
CA PRO A 145 3.59 7.41 7.08
C PRO A 145 2.91 7.62 8.43
N SER A 146 2.99 6.63 9.32
CA SER A 146 2.32 6.72 10.62
C SER A 146 2.70 8.04 11.29
N THR A 147 1.80 8.64 12.09
CA THR A 147 2.06 9.91 12.79
C THR A 147 3.40 9.89 13.54
N LYS A 148 3.81 8.70 14.00
CA LYS A 148 5.12 8.44 14.60
C LYS A 148 6.28 8.61 13.61
N VAL A 149 6.22 8.02 12.42
CA VAL A 149 7.24 8.18 11.37
C VAL A 149 7.33 9.63 10.91
N LEU A 150 6.19 10.30 10.78
CA LEU A 150 6.14 11.73 10.45
C LEU A 150 6.83 12.57 11.53
N ALA A 151 6.48 12.37 12.80
CA ALA A 151 7.11 13.07 13.93
C ALA A 151 8.62 12.81 14.01
N GLN A 152 9.05 11.56 13.79
CA GLN A 152 10.46 11.21 13.73
C GLN A 152 11.20 11.91 12.59
N ARG A 153 10.59 12.02 11.41
CA ARG A 153 11.16 12.75 10.27
C ARG A 153 11.26 14.25 10.53
N ILE A 154 10.22 14.85 11.12
CA ILE A 154 10.21 16.27 11.51
C ILE A 154 11.36 16.55 12.48
N ILE A 155 11.47 15.76 13.55
CA ILE A 155 12.52 15.93 14.58
C ILE A 155 13.91 15.67 14.00
N LYS A 156 14.07 14.67 13.12
CA LYS A 156 15.36 14.39 12.45
C LYS A 156 15.80 15.55 11.56
N ASN A 157 14.89 16.14 10.79
CA ASN A 157 15.19 17.33 9.99
C ASN A 157 15.57 18.53 10.87
N ALA A 158 14.82 18.78 11.94
CA ALA A 158 15.10 19.83 12.90
C ALA A 158 16.49 19.64 13.53
N PHE A 159 16.79 18.42 13.99
CA PHE A 159 18.08 18.09 14.60
C PHE A 159 19.23 18.32 13.61
N ASN A 160 19.13 17.85 12.37
CA ASN A 160 20.18 18.06 11.37
C ASN A 160 20.43 19.55 11.08
N PHE A 161 19.37 20.36 11.02
CA PHE A 161 19.50 21.81 10.84
C PHE A 161 20.16 22.47 12.05
N LEU A 162 19.69 22.18 13.26
CA LEU A 162 20.25 22.77 14.49
C LEU A 162 21.69 22.30 14.75
N ALA A 163 22.01 21.05 14.40
CA ALA A 163 23.36 20.50 14.47
C ALA A 163 24.34 21.21 13.52
N SER A 164 23.88 21.87 12.46
CA SER A 164 24.76 22.70 11.63
C SER A 164 25.22 23.99 12.33
N PHE A 165 24.56 24.38 13.42
CA PHE A 165 24.95 25.50 14.29
C PHE A 165 25.69 25.03 15.56
N SER A 166 25.90 23.72 15.67
CA SER A 166 26.68 23.10 16.74
C SER A 166 28.16 23.52 16.59
N GLY A 167 28.83 23.76 17.72
CA GLY A 167 30.11 24.49 17.79
C GLY A 167 30.02 25.91 18.39
N THR A 168 28.81 26.43 18.65
CA THR A 168 28.64 27.65 19.44
C THR A 168 28.79 27.31 20.93
N LEU A 169 29.96 27.60 21.51
CA LEU A 169 30.23 27.38 22.93
C LEU A 169 29.54 28.46 23.77
N GLY A 170 28.62 28.04 24.63
CA GLY A 170 28.00 28.90 25.63
C GLY A 170 28.92 29.13 26.85
N PRO A 171 28.49 29.96 27.80
CA PRO A 171 29.19 30.13 29.06
C PRO A 171 29.38 28.78 29.75
N GLY A 172 30.62 28.40 30.07
CA GLY A 172 30.94 27.11 30.68
C GLY A 172 31.32 25.98 29.70
N GLY A 173 31.50 26.28 28.41
CA GLY A 173 31.96 25.30 27.41
C GLY A 173 30.89 24.29 26.98
N GLN A 174 29.63 24.54 27.34
CA GLN A 174 28.51 23.72 26.90
C GLN A 174 28.08 24.13 25.49
N GLU A 175 27.83 23.13 24.65
CA GLU A 175 27.26 23.35 23.32
C GLU A 175 25.82 23.84 23.47
N VAL A 176 25.57 25.07 23.00
CA VAL A 176 24.26 25.70 23.07
C VAL A 176 23.73 25.95 21.67
N VAL A 177 22.44 25.69 21.48
CA VAL A 177 21.72 26.04 20.25
C VAL A 177 21.00 27.36 20.49
N PRO A 178 21.34 28.44 19.77
CA PRO A 178 20.63 29.71 19.92
C PRO A 178 19.14 29.56 19.57
N LEU A 179 18.26 30.10 20.42
CA LEU A 179 16.80 30.09 20.19
C LEU A 179 16.42 30.68 18.81
N LYS A 180 17.15 31.69 18.34
CA LYS A 180 16.96 32.28 17.01
C LYS A 180 17.13 31.29 15.86
N SER A 181 18.06 30.34 15.98
CA SER A 181 18.27 29.30 14.97
C SER A 181 17.06 28.38 14.88
N PHE A 182 16.42 28.08 16.01
CA PHE A 182 15.17 27.31 16.03
C PHE A 182 14.00 28.09 15.43
N GLU A 183 13.85 29.37 15.76
CA GLU A 183 12.81 30.23 15.19
C GLU A 183 12.93 30.33 13.66
N GLU A 184 14.15 30.46 13.13
CA GLU A 184 14.40 30.47 11.70
C GLU A 184 14.05 29.15 11.01
N TRP A 185 14.39 28.02 11.64
CA TRP A 185 14.00 26.70 11.16
C TRP A 185 12.48 26.57 11.14
N TRP A 186 11.81 26.92 12.23
CA TRP A 186 10.35 26.85 12.37
C TRP A 186 9.65 27.65 11.28
N ARG A 187 10.07 28.89 11.04
CA ARG A 187 9.51 29.75 9.99
C ARG A 187 9.68 29.16 8.59
N LYS A 188 10.82 28.52 8.31
CA LYS A 188 11.07 27.83 7.03
C LYS A 188 10.20 26.58 6.90
N PHE A 189 10.06 25.82 7.98
CA PHE A 189 9.26 24.60 8.03
C PHE A 189 7.77 24.91 7.80
N GLU A 190 7.21 25.88 8.52
CA GLU A 190 5.80 26.29 8.42
C GLU A 190 5.44 26.71 6.99
N ARG A 191 6.26 27.59 6.37
CA ARG A 191 6.07 28.00 4.98
C ARG A 191 6.12 26.82 3.99
N ARG A 192 6.94 25.80 4.27
CA ARG A 192 7.08 24.62 3.40
C ARG A 192 5.90 23.67 3.55
N VAL A 193 5.35 23.54 4.75
CA VAL A 193 4.14 22.75 5.03
C VAL A 193 2.92 23.37 4.34
N GLU A 194 2.78 24.70 4.39
CA GLU A 194 1.67 25.39 3.71
C GLU A 194 1.73 25.23 2.18
N VAL A 195 2.93 25.29 1.60
CA VAL A 195 3.13 25.25 0.15
C VAL A 195 3.12 23.81 -0.41
N ASP A 196 3.65 22.83 0.33
CA ASP A 196 3.72 21.43 -0.10
C ASP A 196 3.53 20.46 1.08
N PRO A 197 2.30 20.20 1.55
CA PRO A 197 2.05 19.29 2.67
C PRO A 197 2.66 17.87 2.50
N GLY A 198 2.92 17.45 1.25
CA GLY A 198 3.49 16.15 0.93
C GLY A 198 5.00 16.05 1.04
N PHE A 199 5.73 17.14 1.34
CA PHE A 199 7.19 17.10 1.44
C PHE A 199 7.69 16.20 2.59
N LEU A 200 6.89 16.05 3.65
CA LEU A 200 7.23 15.21 4.81
C LEU A 200 7.13 13.70 4.51
N GLU A 201 6.40 13.35 3.45
CA GLU A 201 6.18 11.97 3.02
C GLU A 201 7.29 11.48 2.09
N ARG A 202 7.96 12.40 1.40
CA ARG A 202 9.11 12.13 0.52
C ARG A 202 10.35 12.01 1.40
N ASP A 203 11.01 10.84 1.38
CA ASP A 203 12.35 10.75 1.95
C ASP A 203 13.26 11.65 1.12
N ASP A 204 13.74 12.76 1.71
CA ASP A 204 14.93 13.46 1.21
C ASP A 204 16.11 12.46 1.32
N GLN A 205 16.30 11.64 0.28
CA GLN A 205 17.55 10.96 0.00
C GLN A 205 18.57 12.03 -0.41
N GLY A 206 19.22 12.62 0.59
CA GLY A 206 20.53 13.22 0.46
C GLY A 206 21.60 12.17 0.73
#